data_AF-A0A6B1I9L5-F1
#
_entry.id   AF-A0A6B1I9L5-F1
#
_cell.length_a   1.000
_cell.length_b   1.000
_cell.length_c   1.000
_cell.angle_alpha   90.00
_cell.angle_beta   90.00
_cell.angle_gamma   90.00
#
_symmetry.space_group_name_H-M   'P 1'
#
loop_
_entity.id
_entity.type
_entity.pdbx_description
1 polymer ?
#
loop_
_entity_poly.entity_id
_entity_poly.type
_entity_poly.pdbx_seq_one_letter_code
_entity_poly.pdbx_strand_id
1 'polypeptide(L)'
;MGKQQMLNLLRSQFLEWGLGKDLGEDLAALVALAVVAFVAWLAHLLARGPLLRGFDAIIRRTDIPWDDALIECRVLHRLAHLVPGLIFYHLGPMALEGHPVSVKIIQTAAHVYLVLSGLLAVEALISAGVSIYNS
;
A
#
# COMPACT_ATOMS: atom_id res chain seq x y z
N MET A 1 24.86 0.78 5.73
CA MET A 1 25.21 -0.57 5.23
C MET A 1 24.01 -1.50 5.39
N GLY A 2 22.95 -1.33 4.58
CA GLY A 2 21.67 -2.03 4.85
C GLY A 2 20.68 -2.13 3.67
N LYS A 3 20.65 -1.15 2.74
CA LYS A 3 19.74 -1.22 1.58
C LYS A 3 20.32 -2.01 0.41
N GLN A 4 21.54 -1.71 -0.03
CA GLN A 4 22.16 -2.38 -1.18
C GLN A 4 22.43 -3.87 -0.94
N GLN A 5 22.77 -4.25 0.29
CA GLN A 5 23.04 -5.64 0.64
C GLN A 5 21.76 -6.49 0.63
N MET A 6 20.63 -5.93 1.12
CA MET A 6 19.31 -6.56 1.03
C MET A 6 18.87 -6.72 -0.43
N LEU A 7 19.07 -5.68 -1.26
CA LEU A 7 18.74 -5.72 -2.69
C LEU A 7 19.54 -6.79 -3.43
N ASN A 8 20.81 -6.96 -3.10
CA ASN A 8 21.66 -7.97 -3.72
C ASN A 8 21.26 -9.41 -3.32
N LEU A 9 20.80 -9.62 -2.08
CA LEU A 9 20.33 -10.93 -1.60
C LEU A 9 19.02 -11.35 -2.25
N LEU A 10 18.08 -10.41 -2.39
CA LEU A 10 16.82 -10.65 -3.10
C LEU A 10 17.05 -10.93 -4.58
N ARG A 11 17.97 -10.18 -5.20
CA ARG A 11 18.35 -10.38 -6.61
C ARG A 11 19.00 -11.74 -6.84
N SER A 12 19.88 -12.19 -5.95
CA SER A 12 20.50 -13.52 -6.08
C SER A 12 19.50 -14.65 -5.88
N GLN A 13 18.57 -14.53 -4.92
CA GLN A 13 17.51 -15.53 -4.71
C GLN A 13 16.54 -15.61 -5.91
N PHE A 14 16.20 -14.47 -6.51
CA PHE A 14 15.40 -14.45 -7.74
C PHE A 14 16.13 -15.08 -8.93
N LEU A 15 17.45 -14.85 -9.05
CA LEU A 15 18.28 -15.47 -10.09
C LEU A 15 18.48 -16.97 -9.89
N GLU A 16 18.54 -17.46 -8.64
CA GLU A 16 18.62 -18.89 -8.30
C GLU A 16 17.33 -19.66 -8.57
N TRP A 17 16.16 -19.02 -8.48
CA TRP A 17 14.88 -19.61 -8.87
C TRP A 17 14.69 -19.76 -10.40
N GLY A 18 15.73 -19.50 -11.21
CA GLY A 18 15.70 -19.66 -12.67
C GLY A 18 14.96 -18.54 -13.42
N LEU A 19 14.42 -17.56 -12.70
CA LEU A 19 13.59 -16.47 -13.24
C LEU A 19 14.36 -15.42 -14.07
N GLY A 20 15.70 -15.46 -14.10
CA GLY A 20 16.51 -14.45 -14.81
C GLY A 20 17.54 -14.97 -15.81
N LYS A 21 17.54 -16.28 -16.12
CA LYS A 21 18.39 -16.85 -17.17
C LYS A 21 17.60 -17.49 -18.32
N ASP A 22 16.39 -17.99 -18.05
CA ASP A 22 15.55 -18.65 -19.06
C ASP A 22 14.34 -17.82 -19.53
N LEU A 23 13.96 -16.76 -18.80
CA LEU A 23 12.89 -15.83 -19.18
C LEU A 23 13.52 -14.52 -19.68
N GLY A 24 13.07 -14.01 -20.83
CA GLY A 24 13.52 -12.71 -21.34
C GLY A 24 13.26 -11.58 -20.34
N GLU A 25 14.10 -10.54 -20.35
CA GLU A 25 14.05 -9.43 -19.39
C GLU A 25 12.63 -8.82 -19.24
N ASP A 26 11.92 -8.65 -20.36
CA ASP A 26 10.54 -8.16 -20.38
C ASP A 26 9.55 -9.08 -19.66
N LEU A 27 9.72 -10.40 -19.82
CA LEU A 27 8.84 -11.40 -19.20
C LEU A 27 9.09 -11.47 -17.69
N ALA A 28 10.35 -11.37 -17.26
CA ALA A 28 10.70 -11.30 -15.86
C ALA A 28 10.11 -10.05 -15.19
N ALA A 29 10.20 -8.88 -15.85
CA ALA A 29 9.61 -7.63 -15.36
C ALA A 29 8.07 -7.73 -15.25
N LEU A 30 7.41 -8.35 -16.23
CA LEU A 30 5.96 -8.56 -16.19
C LEU A 30 5.54 -9.46 -15.02
N VAL A 31 6.25 -10.55 -14.78
CA VAL A 31 5.99 -11.46 -13.65
C VAL A 31 6.22 -10.74 -12.32
N ALA A 32 7.31 -10.00 -12.18
CA ALA A 32 7.59 -9.23 -10.98
C ALA A 32 6.49 -8.18 -10.71
N LEU A 33 6.02 -7.49 -11.75
CA LEU A 33 4.94 -6.52 -11.63
C LEU A 33 3.61 -7.19 -11.22
N ALA A 34 3.31 -8.37 -11.75
CA ALA A 34 2.15 -9.15 -11.34
C ALA A 34 2.23 -9.58 -9.86
N VAL A 35 3.42 -9.95 -9.37
CA VAL A 35 3.63 -10.23 -7.94
C VAL A 35 3.39 -8.98 -7.09
N VAL A 36 3.91 -7.81 -7.49
CA VAL A 36 3.66 -6.54 -6.79
C VAL A 36 2.16 -6.22 -6.75
N ALA A 37 1.47 -6.38 -7.87
CA ALA A 37 0.03 -6.16 -7.94
C ALA A 37 -0.75 -7.13 -7.03
N PHE A 38 -0.34 -8.40 -6.99
CA PHE A 38 -0.94 -9.40 -6.10
C PHE A 38 -0.72 -9.05 -4.62
N VAL A 39 0.49 -8.62 -4.24
CA VAL A 39 0.80 -8.15 -2.88
C VAL A 39 -0.01 -6.91 -2.53
N ALA A 40 -0.13 -5.95 -3.44
CA ALA A 40 -0.94 -4.74 -3.26
C ALA A 40 -2.41 -5.09 -3.03
N TRP A 41 -2.96 -6.01 -3.82
CA TRP A 41 -4.33 -6.48 -3.68
C TRP A 41 -4.56 -7.19 -2.35
N LEU A 42 -3.66 -8.11 -1.97
CA LEU A 42 -3.77 -8.83 -0.70
C LEU A 42 -3.68 -7.86 0.49
N ALA A 43 -2.74 -6.92 0.46
CA ALA A 43 -2.60 -5.91 1.50
C ALA A 43 -3.83 -4.99 1.58
N HIS A 44 -4.44 -4.64 0.44
CA HIS A 44 -5.71 -3.89 0.43
C HIS A 44 -6.84 -4.66 1.11
N LEU A 45 -6.94 -5.97 0.84
CA LEU A 45 -7.95 -6.83 1.43
C LEU A 45 -7.76 -6.94 2.96
N LEU A 46 -6.52 -7.08 3.40
CA LEU A 46 -6.17 -7.10 4.82
C LEU A 46 -6.46 -5.75 5.52
N ALA A 47 -6.17 -4.64 4.83
CA ALA A 47 -6.42 -3.30 5.35
C ALA A 47 -7.92 -2.98 5.48
N ARG A 48 -8.78 -3.58 4.64
CA ARG A 48 -10.24 -3.40 4.75
C ARG A 48 -10.93 -4.38 5.68
N GLY A 49 -10.41 -5.58 5.88
CA GLY A 49 -11.09 -6.61 6.68
C GLY A 49 -10.60 -6.65 8.12
N PRO A 50 -9.49 -7.38 8.39
CA PRO A 50 -8.91 -7.52 9.72
C PRO A 50 -8.64 -6.20 10.45
N LEU A 51 -8.14 -5.18 9.74
CA LEU A 51 -7.76 -3.91 10.37
C LEU A 51 -8.99 -3.20 10.96
N LEU A 52 -10.06 -3.06 10.16
CA LEU A 52 -11.33 -2.48 10.60
C LEU A 52 -11.92 -3.27 11.78
N ARG A 53 -11.96 -4.61 11.69
CA ARG A 53 -12.47 -5.46 12.78
C ARG A 53 -11.63 -5.38 14.06
N GLY A 54 -10.31 -5.26 13.93
CA GLY A 54 -9.41 -5.12 15.07
C GLY A 54 -9.60 -3.78 15.78
N PHE A 55 -9.75 -2.70 15.02
CA PHE A 55 -10.08 -1.39 15.58
C PHE A 55 -11.45 -1.39 16.25
N ASP A 56 -12.50 -1.93 15.61
CA ASP A 56 -13.82 -2.06 16.23
C ASP A 56 -13.76 -2.83 17.57
N ALA A 57 -12.96 -3.90 17.64
CA ALA A 57 -12.82 -4.69 18.87
C ALA A 57 -12.08 -3.95 20.00
N ILE A 58 -11.13 -3.08 19.66
CA ILE A 58 -10.39 -2.25 20.63
C ILE A 58 -11.27 -1.09 21.09
N ILE A 59 -11.95 -0.40 20.16
CA ILE A 59 -12.69 0.83 20.48
C ILE A 59 -14.00 0.53 21.21
N ARG A 60 -14.68 -0.60 20.93
CA ARG A 60 -15.84 -1.07 21.72
C ARG A 60 -15.54 -1.34 23.20
N ARG A 61 -14.26 -1.38 23.61
CA ARG A 61 -13.88 -1.52 25.02
C ARG A 61 -13.82 -0.19 25.77
N THR A 62 -14.09 0.93 25.10
CA THR A 62 -13.94 2.28 25.67
C THR A 62 -15.19 3.12 25.41
N ASP A 63 -15.76 3.74 26.46
CA ASP A 63 -16.96 4.62 26.42
C ASP A 63 -16.68 6.02 25.82
N ILE A 64 -15.83 6.12 24.81
CA ILE A 64 -15.41 7.42 24.24
C ILE A 64 -16.03 7.55 22.84
N PRO A 65 -16.65 8.70 22.47
CA PRO A 65 -17.38 8.89 21.19
C PRO A 65 -16.52 8.81 19.90
N TRP A 66 -15.26 8.36 19.99
CA TRP A 66 -14.38 8.24 18.83
C TRP A 66 -14.78 7.09 17.91
N ASP A 67 -15.47 6.06 18.41
CA ASP A 67 -15.95 4.92 17.63
C ASP A 67 -16.88 5.38 16.50
N ASP A 68 -17.99 6.01 16.88
CA ASP A 68 -19.05 6.36 15.94
C ASP A 68 -18.53 7.34 14.89
N ALA A 69 -17.77 8.35 15.32
CA ALA A 69 -17.22 9.37 14.44
C ALA A 69 -16.20 8.81 13.43
N LEU A 70 -15.29 7.92 13.85
CA LEU A 70 -14.29 7.32 12.95
C LEU A 70 -14.92 6.36 11.93
N ILE A 71 -15.96 5.64 12.34
CA ILE A 71 -16.72 4.72 11.48
C ILE A 71 -17.61 5.50 10.50
N GLU A 72 -18.37 6.48 10.99
CA GLU A 72 -19.27 7.32 10.19
C GLU A 72 -18.49 8.10 9.12
N CYS A 73 -17.36 8.70 9.51
CA CYS A 73 -16.48 9.41 8.57
C CYS A 73 -15.62 8.46 7.71
N ARG A 74 -15.66 7.15 7.97
CA ARG A 74 -14.91 6.10 7.25
C ARG A 74 -13.40 6.34 7.22
N VAL A 75 -12.83 6.87 8.30
CA VAL A 75 -11.40 7.26 8.37
C VAL A 75 -10.48 6.09 8.04
N LEU A 76 -10.69 4.96 8.70
CA LEU A 76 -9.88 3.75 8.52
C LEU A 76 -10.01 3.18 7.09
N HIS A 77 -11.18 3.30 6.48
CA HIS A 77 -11.39 2.88 5.09
C HIS A 77 -10.60 3.72 4.10
N ARG A 78 -10.51 5.04 4.33
CA ARG A 78 -9.73 5.95 3.50
C ARG A 78 -8.23 5.75 3.69
N LEU A 79 -7.79 5.53 4.93
CA LEU A 79 -6.39 5.15 5.22
C LEU A 79 -6.00 3.83 4.56
N ALA A 80 -6.90 2.83 4.52
CA ALA A 80 -6.64 1.57 3.83
C ALA A 80 -6.39 1.73 2.31
N HIS A 81 -6.83 2.83 1.71
CA HIS A 81 -6.56 3.15 0.31
C HIS A 81 -5.13 3.66 0.07
N LEU A 82 -4.40 4.06 1.11
CA LEU A 82 -2.97 4.41 0.99
C LEU A 82 -2.09 3.17 0.78
N VAL A 83 -2.51 2.01 1.29
CA VAL A 83 -1.69 0.79 1.32
C VAL A 83 -1.27 0.33 -0.09
N PRO A 84 -2.17 0.20 -1.08
CA PRO A 84 -1.78 -0.17 -2.45
C PRO A 84 -0.82 0.84 -3.08
N GLY A 85 -1.08 2.13 -2.86
CA GLY A 85 -0.24 3.22 -3.37
C GLY A 85 1.20 3.12 -2.84
N LEU A 86 1.36 2.85 -1.54
CA LEU A 86 2.66 2.69 -0.90
C LEU A 86 3.41 1.47 -1.46
N ILE A 87 2.69 0.36 -1.69
CA ILE A 87 3.27 -0.86 -2.24
C ILE A 87 3.79 -0.61 -3.67
N PHE A 88 2.98 0.00 -4.54
CA PHE A 88 3.43 0.33 -5.89
C PHE A 88 4.56 1.36 -5.89
N TYR A 89 4.53 2.33 -4.99
CA TYR A 89 5.57 3.34 -4.87
C TYR A 89 6.93 2.74 -4.49
N HIS A 90 6.94 1.78 -3.57
CA HIS A 90 8.18 1.17 -3.08
C HIS A 90 8.66 -0.04 -3.89
N LEU A 91 7.74 -0.92 -4.30
CA LEU A 91 8.07 -2.19 -4.96
C LEU A 91 7.97 -2.12 -6.49
N GLY A 92 7.13 -1.23 -7.04
CA GLY A 92 7.00 -1.04 -8.50
C GLY A 92 8.34 -0.75 -9.22
N PRO A 93 9.22 0.11 -8.68
CA PRO A 93 10.54 0.36 -9.26
C PRO A 93 11.46 -0.86 -9.26
N MET A 94 11.32 -1.73 -8.26
CA MET A 94 12.13 -2.95 -8.15
C MET A 94 11.65 -3.99 -9.17
N ALA A 95 10.34 -4.08 -9.39
CA ALA A 95 9.76 -4.99 -10.37
C ALA A 95 10.08 -4.61 -11.83
N LEU A 96 10.30 -3.33 -12.09
CA LEU A 96 10.57 -2.78 -13.42
C LEU A 96 12.04 -2.37 -13.60
N GLU A 97 12.95 -2.98 -12.84
CA GLU A 97 14.39 -2.76 -12.99
C GLU A 97 14.80 -3.03 -14.45
N GLY A 98 15.55 -2.11 -15.06
CA GLY A 98 15.88 -2.17 -16.49
C GLY A 98 14.92 -1.40 -17.42
N HIS A 99 13.73 -0.99 -16.94
CA HIS A 99 12.74 -0.23 -17.71
C HIS A 99 12.51 1.19 -17.15
N PRO A 100 13.45 2.15 -17.36
CA PRO A 100 13.43 3.46 -16.69
C PRO A 100 12.19 4.29 -16.99
N VAL A 101 11.64 4.18 -18.22
CA VAL A 101 10.40 4.86 -18.60
C VAL A 101 9.20 4.31 -17.81
N SER A 102 9.06 2.99 -17.73
CA SER A 102 7.99 2.32 -16.99
C SER A 102 8.07 2.60 -15.49
N VAL A 103 9.28 2.61 -14.92
CA VAL A 103 9.52 3.00 -13.52
C VAL A 103 9.03 4.42 -13.26
N LYS A 104 9.36 5.38 -14.13
CA LYS A 104 8.93 6.77 -13.98
C LYS A 104 7.41 6.90 -14.04
N ILE A 105 6.76 6.18 -14.96
CA ILE A 105 5.30 6.18 -15.09
C ILE A 105 4.64 5.63 -13.82
N ILE A 106 5.06 4.45 -13.36
CA ILE A 106 4.44 3.82 -12.18
C ILE A 106 4.67 4.62 -10.90
N GLN A 107 5.85 5.22 -10.73
CA GLN A 107 6.14 6.08 -9.58
C GLN A 107 5.33 7.37 -9.61
N THR A 108 5.14 7.97 -10.78
CA THR A 108 4.33 9.18 -10.93
C THR A 108 2.87 8.87 -10.63
N ALA A 109 2.35 7.76 -11.18
CA ALA A 109 1.00 7.30 -10.90
C ALA A 109 0.78 6.99 -9.41
N ALA A 110 1.72 6.28 -8.78
CA ALA A 110 1.67 5.96 -7.36
C ALA A 110 1.71 7.22 -6.48
N HIS A 111 2.54 8.21 -6.82
CA HIS A 111 2.56 9.50 -6.11
C HIS A 111 1.22 10.23 -6.20
N VAL A 112 0.67 10.39 -7.41
CA VAL A 112 -0.62 11.08 -7.61
C VAL A 112 -1.71 10.37 -6.81
N TYR A 113 -1.76 9.05 -6.90
CA TYR A 113 -2.71 8.23 -6.17
C TYR A 113 -2.56 8.37 -4.64
N LEU A 114 -1.34 8.40 -4.12
CA LEU A 114 -1.05 8.60 -2.70
C LEU A 114 -1.47 9.98 -2.21
N VAL A 115 -1.21 11.03 -3.00
CA VAL A 115 -1.64 12.39 -2.67
C VAL A 115 -3.15 12.47 -2.58
N LEU A 116 -3.87 11.94 -3.58
CA LEU A 116 -5.35 11.94 -3.58
C LEU A 116 -5.91 11.13 -2.41
N SER A 117 -5.40 9.92 -2.20
CA SER A 117 -5.84 9.06 -1.10
C SER A 117 -5.52 9.69 0.27
N GLY A 118 -4.39 10.37 0.40
CA GLY A 118 -3.97 11.08 1.60
C GLY A 118 -4.87 12.27 1.89
N LEU A 119 -5.21 13.06 0.87
CA LEU A 119 -6.15 14.17 1.00
C LEU A 119 -7.51 13.68 1.50
N LEU A 120 -8.04 12.60 0.91
CA LEU A 120 -9.29 11.99 1.34
C LEU A 120 -9.23 11.47 2.78
N ALA A 121 -8.09 10.91 3.20
CA ALA A 121 -7.90 10.43 4.57
C ALA A 121 -7.85 11.59 5.58
N VAL A 122 -7.17 12.69 5.24
CA VAL A 122 -7.11 13.91 6.07
C VAL A 122 -8.50 14.53 6.19
N GLU A 123 -9.25 14.62 5.09
CA GLU A 123 -10.64 15.10 5.09
C GLU A 123 -11.50 14.31 6.10
N ALA A 124 -11.48 12.98 6.01
CA ALA A 124 -12.25 12.15 6.95
C ALA A 124 -11.79 12.29 8.39
N LEU A 125 -10.48 12.45 8.64
CA LEU A 125 -9.96 12.63 9.98
C LEU A 125 -10.44 13.95 10.60
N ILE A 126 -10.45 15.03 9.82
CA ILE A 126 -10.99 16.33 10.24
C ILE A 126 -12.49 16.22 10.49
N SER A 127 -13.25 15.59 9.60
CA SER A 127 -14.69 15.38 9.78
C SER A 127 -15.01 14.58 11.04
N ALA A 128 -14.24 13.54 11.34
CA ALA A 128 -14.39 12.78 12.57
C ALA A 128 -14.14 13.65 13.81
N GLY A 129 -13.08 14.46 13.79
CA GLY A 129 -12.79 15.40 14.88
C GLY A 129 -13.91 16.42 15.12
N VAL A 130 -14.51 16.94 14.04
CA VAL A 130 -15.66 17.86 14.12
C VAL A 130 -16.90 17.14 14.65
N SER A 131 -17.15 15.90 14.23
CA SER A 131 -18.28 15.10 14.73
C SER A 131 -18.17 14.87 16.25
N ILE A 132 -16.98 14.53 16.74
CA ILE A 132 -16.70 14.37 18.19
C ILE A 132 -16.93 15.67 18.96
N TYR A 133 -16.50 16.82 18.42
CA TYR A 133 -16.68 18.11 19.08
C TYR A 133 -18.16 18.53 19.20
N ASN A 134 -18.98 18.13 18.22
CA ASN A 134 -20.40 18.48 18.18
C ASN A 134 -21.32 17.46 18.87
N SER A 135 -20.77 16.38 19.43
CA SER A 135 -21.48 15.34 20.18
C SER A 135 -21.48 15.64 21.68
#